data_AF-A0A5B6W8I2-F1
#
_entry.id   AF-A0A5B6W8I2-F1
#
_cell.length_a   1.000
_cell.length_b   1.000
_cell.length_c   1.000
_cell.angle_alpha   90.00
_cell.angle_beta   90.00
_cell.angle_gamma   90.00
#
_symmetry.space_group_name_H-M   'P 1'
#
loop_
_entity.id
_entity.type
_entity.pdbx_description
1 polymer ?
#
loop_
_entity_poly.entity_id
_entity_poly.type
_entity_poly.pdbx_seq_one_letter_code
_entity_poly.pdbx_strand_id
1 'polypeptide(L)'
;MFVDFNGKHSRRNHLEIQKEMETSTTKIVNMVKVAKLFAPQGGPIIVAQIENEYGNFMKGYGAAGKKYIEWCAKMAVAQNISVPPMVYLFALYLQNTNIISKNINCFIKTILLHLVQINTCNGFYRDNFKPNNLKSPKMWTENWTEWFKLWGSKDPHRTAEYTAFAVARFFQMGGVLNTYYMYHGGTKLGCTSDGLYITTSYDYDAPLDEFSI
;
A
#
# COMPACT_ATOMS: atom_id res chain seq x y z
N MET A 1 3.74 11.24 -15.13
CA MET A 1 5.10 11.02 -14.56
C MET A 1 5.35 12.19 -13.63
N PHE A 2 5.47 11.96 -12.32
CA PHE A 2 5.69 13.05 -11.35
C PHE A 2 7.16 13.48 -11.42
N VAL A 3 7.40 14.67 -11.94
CA VAL A 3 8.71 15.30 -12.01
C VAL A 3 8.73 16.33 -10.88
N ASP A 4 9.74 16.30 -10.01
CA ASP A 4 9.92 17.32 -8.99
C ASP A 4 10.38 18.65 -9.61
N PHE A 5 10.43 19.72 -8.80
CA PHE A 5 10.86 21.05 -9.22
C PHE A 5 12.30 21.12 -9.77
N ASN A 6 13.09 20.05 -9.67
CA ASN A 6 14.47 19.94 -10.15
C ASN A 6 14.61 19.00 -11.37
N GLY A 7 13.51 18.62 -12.02
CA GLY A 7 13.57 17.70 -13.17
C GLY A 7 13.84 16.25 -12.78
N LYS A 8 13.81 15.90 -11.48
CA LYS A 8 14.04 14.52 -11.03
C LYS A 8 12.72 13.78 -11.03
N HIS A 9 12.71 12.61 -11.65
CA HIS A 9 11.53 11.75 -11.66
C HIS A 9 11.37 11.09 -10.29
N SER A 10 10.21 11.29 -9.66
CA SER A 10 9.86 10.65 -8.39
C SER A 10 9.73 9.12 -8.55
N ARG A 11 9.88 8.36 -7.45
CA ARG A 11 9.68 6.90 -7.37
C ARG A 11 10.54 6.12 -8.37
N ARG A 12 11.86 6.33 -8.31
CA ARG A 12 12.84 5.64 -9.16
C ARG A 12 14.10 5.30 -8.38
N ASN A 13 14.96 4.45 -8.96
CA ASN A 13 16.27 4.13 -8.42
C ASN A 13 17.24 5.32 -8.56
N HIS A 14 17.17 6.26 -7.62
CA HIS A 14 17.97 7.48 -7.59
C HIS A 14 18.38 7.81 -6.15
N LEU A 15 19.69 7.97 -5.93
CA LEU A 15 20.28 8.01 -4.59
C LEU A 15 19.68 9.09 -3.69
N GLU A 16 19.51 10.30 -4.21
CA GLU A 16 19.00 11.42 -3.39
C GLU A 16 17.55 11.21 -2.97
N ILE A 17 16.69 10.72 -3.88
CA ILE A 17 15.27 10.46 -3.59
C ILE A 17 15.15 9.30 -2.59
N GLN A 18 15.99 8.27 -2.76
CA GLN A 18 16.07 7.14 -1.84
C GLN A 18 16.51 7.58 -0.45
N LYS A 19 17.51 8.46 -0.35
CA LYS A 19 17.99 8.99 0.94
C LYS A 19 16.92 9.82 1.66
N GLU A 20 16.19 10.66 0.93
CA GLU A 20 15.08 11.44 1.53
C GLU A 20 13.93 10.54 1.99
N MET A 21 13.57 9.54 1.19
CA MET A 21 12.56 8.54 1.54
C MET A 21 12.99 7.74 2.78
N GLU A 22 14.23 7.27 2.84
CA GLU A 22 14.78 6.56 4.00
C GLU A 22 14.79 7.45 5.24
N THR A 23 15.26 8.69 5.13
CA THR A 23 15.29 9.66 6.24
C THR A 23 13.88 9.90 6.80
N SER A 24 12.92 10.16 5.92
CA SER A 24 11.53 10.41 6.31
C SER A 24 10.88 9.17 6.94
N THR A 25 11.08 7.99 6.34
CA THR A 25 10.55 6.72 6.84
C THR A 25 11.14 6.40 8.22
N THR A 26 12.46 6.51 8.37
CA THR A 26 13.16 6.25 9.64
C THR A 26 12.66 7.18 10.74
N LYS A 27 12.43 8.47 10.43
CA LYS A 27 11.87 9.42 11.39
C LYS A 27 10.51 8.97 11.92
N ILE A 28 9.58 8.57 11.04
CA ILE A 28 8.26 8.08 11.43
C ILE A 28 8.37 6.78 12.24
N VAL A 29 9.15 5.81 11.77
CA VAL A 29 9.36 4.54 12.49
C VAL A 29 9.89 4.80 13.91
N ASN A 30 10.88 5.68 14.06
CA ASN A 30 11.44 6.01 15.36
C ASN A 30 10.40 6.65 16.28
N MET A 31 9.60 7.59 15.78
CA MET A 31 8.51 8.19 16.57
C MET A 31 7.52 7.13 17.05
N VAL A 32 7.13 6.21 16.18
CA VAL A 32 6.19 5.12 16.49
C VAL A 32 6.78 4.13 17.50
N LYS A 33 8.07 3.80 17.38
CA LYS A 33 8.79 2.95 18.35
C LYS A 33 8.88 3.59 19.72
N VAL A 34 9.24 4.88 19.78
CA VAL A 34 9.32 5.64 21.03
C VAL A 34 7.95 5.69 21.71
N ALA A 35 6.88 5.86 20.94
CA ALA A 35 5.51 5.83 21.43
C ALA A 35 4.97 4.41 21.74
N LYS A 36 5.77 3.35 21.52
CA LYS A 36 5.41 1.94 21.75
C LYS A 36 4.14 1.50 21.02
N LEU A 37 3.92 2.02 19.81
CA LEU A 37 2.69 1.77 19.07
C LEU A 37 2.71 0.49 18.22
N PHE A 38 3.86 -0.17 18.05
CA PHE A 38 3.91 -1.48 17.39
C PHE A 38 3.38 -2.60 18.29
N ALA A 39 2.68 -3.58 17.71
CA ALA A 39 2.08 -4.69 18.45
C ALA A 39 3.05 -5.47 19.37
N PRO A 40 4.30 -5.79 18.99
CA PRO A 40 5.28 -6.40 19.90
C PRO A 40 5.64 -5.53 21.11
N GLN A 41 5.39 -4.21 21.04
CA GLN A 41 5.58 -3.28 22.14
C GLN A 41 4.29 -3.09 22.96
N GLY A 42 3.21 -3.82 22.64
CA GLY A 42 1.88 -3.70 23.24
C GLY A 42 0.96 -2.67 22.55
N GLY A 43 1.38 -2.10 21.42
CA GLY A 43 0.61 -1.08 20.70
C GLY A 43 -0.36 -1.63 19.64
N PRO A 44 -1.14 -0.76 18.98
CA PRO A 44 -2.18 -1.16 18.04
C PRO A 44 -1.69 -1.48 16.61
N ILE A 45 -0.44 -1.14 16.25
CA ILE A 45 0.05 -1.28 14.87
C ILE A 45 0.48 -2.72 14.61
N ILE A 46 -0.33 -3.43 13.81
CA ILE A 46 -0.11 -4.83 13.40
C ILE A 46 0.45 -4.98 11.98
N VAL A 47 0.43 -3.91 11.20
CA VAL A 47 0.78 -3.87 9.77
C VAL A 47 1.31 -2.48 9.42
N ALA A 48 2.35 -2.39 8.57
CA ALA A 48 2.86 -1.12 8.05
C ALA A 48 3.21 -1.25 6.56
N GLN A 49 2.87 -0.27 5.73
CA GLN A 49 3.08 -0.30 4.28
C GLN A 49 4.33 0.50 3.85
N ILE A 50 5.06 0.02 2.84
CA ILE A 50 6.07 0.80 2.13
C ILE A 50 5.73 0.86 0.64
N GLU A 51 5.84 2.05 0.06
CA GLU A 51 5.38 2.34 -1.31
C GLU A 51 3.85 2.13 -1.49
N ASN A 52 3.27 2.59 -2.61
CA ASN A 52 1.84 2.44 -2.88
C ASN A 52 1.55 2.25 -4.38
N GLU A 53 0.96 1.12 -4.76
CA GLU A 53 0.57 0.83 -6.14
C GLU A 53 1.72 0.91 -7.16
N TYR A 54 2.96 0.65 -6.71
CA TYR A 54 4.15 0.84 -7.55
C TYR A 54 4.17 -0.07 -8.78
N GLY A 55 3.48 -1.22 -8.77
CA GLY A 55 3.39 -2.08 -9.95
C GLY A 55 2.79 -1.39 -11.18
N ASN A 56 1.92 -0.37 -10.98
CA ASN A 56 1.37 0.44 -12.06
C ASN A 56 2.45 1.29 -12.76
N PHE A 57 3.51 1.66 -12.04
CA PHE A 57 4.61 2.49 -12.53
C PHE A 57 5.82 1.65 -12.97
N MET A 58 6.02 0.49 -12.33
CA MET A 58 7.19 -0.35 -12.53
C MET A 58 7.41 -0.74 -13.99
N LYS A 59 6.33 -1.00 -14.76
CA LYS A 59 6.43 -1.32 -16.19
C LYS A 59 7.12 -0.21 -16.98
N GLY A 60 6.81 1.06 -16.68
CA GLY A 60 7.41 2.22 -17.36
C GLY A 60 8.90 2.42 -17.04
N TYR A 61 9.37 1.95 -15.87
CA TYR A 61 10.76 2.06 -15.45
C TYR A 61 11.61 0.80 -15.73
N GLY A 62 10.99 -0.30 -16.20
CA GLY A 62 11.67 -1.54 -16.54
C GLY A 62 12.56 -2.08 -15.41
N ALA A 63 13.81 -2.42 -15.74
CA ALA A 63 14.77 -2.98 -14.79
C ALA A 63 15.13 -2.02 -13.63
N ALA A 64 15.15 -0.71 -13.89
CA ALA A 64 15.40 0.28 -12.85
C ALA A 64 14.27 0.33 -11.81
N GLY A 65 13.02 0.12 -12.25
CA GLY A 65 11.86 0.03 -11.36
C GLY A 65 11.95 -1.17 -10.42
N LYS A 66 12.40 -2.33 -10.94
CA LYS A 66 12.65 -3.53 -10.12
C LYS A 66 13.71 -3.29 -9.06
N LYS A 67 14.84 -2.66 -9.42
CA LYS A 67 15.90 -2.32 -8.47
C LYS A 67 15.44 -1.36 -7.38
N TYR A 68 14.65 -0.36 -7.75
CA TYR A 68 14.07 0.59 -6.78
C TYR A 68 13.22 -0.13 -5.75
N ILE A 69 12.34 -1.02 -6.21
CA ILE A 69 11.38 -1.64 -5.31
C ILE A 69 12.02 -2.74 -4.43
N GLU A 70 13.04 -3.43 -4.94
CA GLU A 70 13.92 -4.27 -4.12
C GLU A 70 14.64 -3.47 -3.04
N TRP A 71 15.09 -2.25 -3.35
CA TRP A 71 15.68 -1.34 -2.38
C TRP A 71 14.66 -0.90 -1.32
N CYS A 72 13.43 -0.53 -1.71
CA CYS A 72 12.36 -0.15 -0.78
C CYS A 72 12.07 -1.27 0.22
N ALA A 73 11.98 -2.52 -0.27
CA ALA A 73 11.81 -3.68 0.58
C ALA A 73 12.98 -3.79 1.59
N LYS A 74 14.23 -3.80 1.12
CA LYS A 74 15.41 -3.89 1.99
C LYS A 74 15.46 -2.78 3.04
N MET A 75 15.19 -1.53 2.64
CA MET A 75 15.17 -0.38 3.55
C MET A 75 14.15 -0.57 4.66
N ALA A 76 12.92 -0.99 4.34
CA ALA A 76 11.91 -1.21 5.37
C ALA A 76 12.18 -2.47 6.24
N VAL A 77 12.95 -3.47 5.79
CA VAL A 77 13.48 -4.56 6.66
C VAL A 77 14.44 -4.01 7.68
N ALA A 78 15.36 -3.16 7.22
CA ALA A 78 16.39 -2.58 8.07
C ALA A 78 15.78 -1.73 9.20
N GLN A 79 14.54 -1.25 9.05
CA GLN A 79 13.82 -0.54 10.11
C GLN A 79 13.51 -1.41 11.33
N ASN A 80 13.55 -2.75 11.25
CA ASN A 80 13.41 -3.67 12.38
C ASN A 80 12.20 -3.35 13.31
N ILE A 81 10.99 -3.33 12.76
CA ILE A 81 9.77 -2.99 13.50
C ILE A 81 9.17 -4.14 14.34
N SER A 82 9.82 -5.32 14.35
CA SER A 82 9.53 -6.52 15.20
C SER A 82 8.11 -7.11 15.14
N VAL A 83 7.13 -6.42 14.54
CA VAL A 83 5.90 -7.03 14.05
C VAL A 83 6.36 -8.11 13.06
N PRO A 84 5.74 -9.32 12.98
CA PRO A 84 6.01 -10.21 11.86
C PRO A 84 6.02 -9.32 10.61
N PRO A 85 7.07 -9.36 9.76
CA PRO A 85 7.19 -8.47 8.62
C PRO A 85 6.12 -8.88 7.60
N MET A 86 4.86 -8.66 7.97
CA MET A 86 3.69 -9.15 7.28
C MET A 86 3.34 -8.22 6.14
N VAL A 87 4.01 -7.08 6.03
CA VAL A 87 3.66 -6.09 5.04
C VAL A 87 4.91 -5.30 4.68
N TYR A 88 5.55 -5.68 3.58
CA TYR A 88 5.92 -4.68 2.59
C TYR A 88 4.69 -4.61 1.70
N LEU A 89 3.74 -3.71 1.98
CA LEU A 89 2.50 -3.61 1.20
C LEU A 89 2.89 -2.99 -0.14
N PHE A 90 3.32 -3.85 -1.05
CA PHE A 90 3.33 -3.51 -2.45
C PHE A 90 1.89 -3.63 -2.87
N ALA A 91 1.15 -2.53 -2.78
CA ALA A 91 -0.10 -2.46 -3.49
C ALA A 91 0.22 -2.71 -4.98
N LEU A 92 -0.45 -3.75 -5.49
CA LEU A 92 -0.57 -4.21 -6.87
C LEU A 92 0.67 -4.70 -7.67
N TYR A 93 0.55 -5.98 -8.03
CA TYR A 93 1.12 -6.71 -9.18
C TYR A 93 2.60 -7.14 -9.17
N LEU A 94 2.88 -8.22 -8.43
CA LEU A 94 3.83 -9.26 -8.85
C LEU A 94 3.06 -10.54 -9.25
N GLN A 95 2.20 -10.49 -10.27
CA GLN A 95 1.54 -11.73 -10.74
C GLN A 95 2.42 -12.63 -11.60
N ASN A 96 3.67 -12.27 -11.96
CA ASN A 96 4.42 -13.17 -12.84
C ASN A 96 5.94 -12.96 -12.93
N THR A 97 6.63 -12.77 -11.81
CA THR A 97 8.08 -12.75 -11.89
C THR A 97 8.72 -13.40 -10.67
N ASN A 98 9.33 -14.57 -10.92
CA ASN A 98 10.39 -15.18 -10.11
C ASN A 98 11.61 -14.23 -10.04
N ILE A 99 11.51 -13.10 -9.33
CA ILE A 99 12.60 -12.13 -9.15
C ILE A 99 13.31 -12.42 -7.82
N ILE A 100 13.86 -13.62 -7.71
CA ILE A 100 15.06 -13.80 -6.91
C ILE A 100 16.06 -14.40 -7.90
N SER A 101 17.02 -13.56 -8.28
CA SER A 101 18.17 -13.97 -9.09
C SER A 101 18.70 -15.31 -8.61
N LYS A 102 18.88 -16.26 -9.55
CA LYS A 102 19.49 -17.58 -9.29
C LYS A 102 20.93 -17.48 -8.74
N ASN A 103 21.53 -16.29 -8.71
CA ASN A 103 22.92 -16.04 -8.31
C ASN A 103 23.09 -15.30 -6.98
N ILE A 104 22.13 -15.36 -6.06
CA ILE A 104 22.34 -14.93 -4.67
C ILE A 104 22.75 -16.14 -3.82
N ASN A 105 23.89 -16.00 -3.15
CA ASN A 105 24.51 -17.00 -2.27
C ASN A 105 23.47 -17.62 -1.31
N CYS A 106 23.52 -18.94 -1.13
CA CYS A 106 22.47 -19.74 -0.47
C CYS A 106 22.14 -19.23 0.95
N PHE A 107 23.13 -18.66 1.65
CA PHE A 107 22.99 -18.09 2.98
C PHE A 107 22.15 -16.81 3.03
N ILE A 108 22.36 -15.89 2.07
CA ILE A 108 21.54 -14.69 1.91
C ILE A 108 20.14 -15.06 1.40
N LYS A 109 20.05 -16.11 0.57
CA LYS A 109 18.77 -16.66 0.12
C LYS A 109 17.92 -17.08 1.31
N THR A 110 18.47 -17.76 2.32
CA THR A 110 17.73 -18.19 3.52
C THR A 110 17.24 -17.01 4.37
N ILE A 111 18.04 -15.95 4.55
CA ILE A 111 17.63 -14.77 5.33
C ILE A 111 16.62 -13.91 4.56
N LEU A 112 16.80 -13.72 3.26
CA LEU A 112 15.87 -12.99 2.39
C LEU A 112 14.58 -13.80 2.08
N LEU A 113 14.63 -15.13 2.08
CA LEU A 113 13.45 -16.01 1.90
C LEU A 113 12.50 -15.99 3.10
N HIS A 114 12.97 -15.56 4.28
CA HIS A 114 12.11 -15.32 5.44
C HIS A 114 11.49 -13.92 5.43
N LEU A 115 11.88 -13.05 4.49
CA LEU A 115 11.16 -11.81 4.22
C LEU A 115 9.98 -12.16 3.33
N VAL A 116 8.87 -12.53 3.95
CA VAL A 116 7.62 -12.78 3.23
C VAL A 116 7.14 -11.45 2.68
N GLN A 117 7.47 -11.16 1.43
CA GLN A 117 6.87 -10.04 0.71
C GLN A 117 5.42 -10.40 0.39
N ILE A 118 4.51 -10.01 1.29
CA ILE A 118 3.08 -10.23 1.09
C ILE A 118 2.56 -9.13 0.18
N ASN A 119 2.13 -9.52 -1.02
CA ASN A 119 1.40 -8.64 -1.91
C ASN A 119 -0.09 -8.63 -1.55
N THR A 120 -0.72 -7.49 -1.78
CA THR A 120 -2.14 -7.29 -1.48
C THR A 120 -2.87 -6.81 -2.72
N CYS A 121 -4.15 -6.52 -2.56
CA CYS A 121 -5.01 -6.08 -3.64
C CYS A 121 -5.89 -4.91 -3.23
N ASN A 122 -6.19 -4.05 -4.20
CA ASN A 122 -7.00 -2.83 -4.08
C ASN A 122 -8.02 -2.83 -5.19
N GLY A 123 -9.29 -2.50 -4.97
CA GLY A 123 -10.34 -2.45 -5.97
C GLY A 123 -11.76 -2.65 -5.43
N PHE A 124 -12.75 -2.73 -6.32
CA PHE A 124 -14.15 -3.01 -5.96
C PHE A 124 -14.43 -4.50 -5.64
N TYR A 125 -13.81 -5.41 -6.39
CA TYR A 125 -13.95 -6.86 -6.24
C TYR A 125 -12.58 -7.52 -6.30
N ARG A 126 -12.21 -8.26 -5.25
CA ARG A 126 -10.90 -8.94 -5.16
C ARG A 126 -10.99 -10.39 -4.69
N ASP A 127 -12.14 -11.01 -4.88
CA ASP A 127 -12.38 -12.43 -4.63
C ASP A 127 -11.45 -13.35 -5.48
N ASN A 128 -11.13 -12.96 -6.71
CA ASN A 128 -10.22 -13.73 -7.58
C ASN A 128 -8.73 -13.47 -7.33
N PHE A 129 -8.38 -12.53 -6.44
CA PHE A 129 -6.97 -12.26 -6.14
C PHE A 129 -6.31 -13.47 -5.48
N LYS A 130 -5.09 -13.77 -5.92
CA LYS A 130 -4.22 -14.80 -5.34
C LYS A 130 -2.90 -14.16 -4.92
N PRO A 131 -2.44 -14.38 -3.69
CA PRO A 131 -1.10 -13.98 -3.27
C PRO A 131 -0.02 -14.56 -4.16
N ASN A 132 1.14 -13.91 -4.21
CA ASN A 132 2.31 -14.31 -4.99
C ASN A 132 2.98 -15.60 -4.47
N ASN A 133 2.61 -16.06 -3.27
CA ASN A 133 3.14 -17.25 -2.62
C ASN A 133 2.00 -17.95 -1.85
N LEU A 134 1.96 -19.28 -1.90
CA LEU A 134 0.99 -20.11 -1.19
C LEU A 134 1.02 -19.94 0.35
N LYS A 135 2.14 -19.49 0.92
CA LYS A 135 2.27 -19.20 2.36
C LYS A 135 1.81 -17.80 2.75
N SER A 136 1.55 -16.92 1.78
CA SER A 136 1.14 -15.55 2.05
C SER A 136 -0.38 -15.47 2.26
N PRO A 137 -0.87 -14.71 3.26
CA PRO A 137 -2.29 -14.48 3.44
C PRO A 137 -2.89 -13.67 2.30
N LYS A 138 -4.17 -13.92 2.01
CA LYS A 138 -4.96 -13.15 1.04
C LYS A 138 -5.55 -11.91 1.72
N MET A 139 -4.98 -10.75 1.43
CA MET A 139 -5.36 -9.48 2.05
C MET A 139 -5.83 -8.46 1.00
N TRP A 140 -6.92 -7.76 1.32
CA TRP A 140 -7.55 -6.73 0.52
C TRP A 140 -7.48 -5.40 1.26
N THR A 141 -6.60 -4.53 0.79
CA THR A 141 -6.12 -3.36 1.54
C THR A 141 -6.83 -2.08 1.18
N GLU A 142 -7.46 -2.04 0.00
CA GLU A 142 -8.37 -0.98 -0.37
C GLU A 142 -9.60 -1.58 -1.04
N ASN A 143 -10.65 -1.82 -0.26
CA ASN A 143 -11.99 -2.06 -0.78
C ASN A 143 -12.63 -0.71 -1.04
N TRP A 144 -12.64 -0.29 -2.31
CA TRP A 144 -13.13 1.02 -2.72
C TRP A 144 -14.63 1.13 -2.44
N THR A 145 -15.03 1.78 -1.35
CA THR A 145 -16.45 1.90 -0.96
C THR A 145 -17.22 2.71 -1.99
N GLU A 146 -16.55 3.68 -2.62
CA GLU A 146 -16.96 4.29 -3.88
C GLU A 146 -15.76 4.89 -4.62
N TRP A 147 -15.80 6.17 -4.96
CA TRP A 147 -14.76 6.91 -5.65
C TRP A 147 -14.73 8.37 -5.20
N PHE A 148 -13.60 9.04 -5.40
CA PHE A 148 -13.51 10.47 -5.13
C PHE A 148 -14.26 11.27 -6.20
N LYS A 149 -14.86 12.40 -5.80
CA LYS A 149 -15.53 13.31 -6.73
C LYS A 149 -14.55 14.30 -7.35
N LEU A 150 -14.68 14.50 -8.66
CA LEU A 150 -13.96 15.53 -9.40
C LEU A 150 -14.84 16.76 -9.62
N TRP A 151 -14.24 17.95 -9.64
CA TRP A 151 -14.95 19.17 -10.00
C TRP A 151 -15.57 19.05 -11.40
N GLY A 152 -16.88 19.35 -11.51
CA GLY A 152 -17.63 19.25 -12.76
C GLY A 152 -18.06 17.83 -13.16
N SER A 153 -17.73 16.80 -12.37
CA SER A 153 -18.18 15.42 -12.61
C SER A 153 -19.45 15.09 -11.84
N LYS A 154 -20.15 14.03 -12.27
CA LYS A 154 -21.31 13.48 -11.57
C LYS A 154 -20.88 12.87 -10.23
N ASP A 155 -21.79 12.86 -9.26
CA ASP A 155 -21.61 12.15 -8.00
C ASP A 155 -21.45 10.63 -8.24
N PRO A 156 -20.33 10.05 -7.78
CA PRO A 156 -20.13 8.60 -7.77
C PRO A 156 -21.01 7.98 -6.65
N HIS A 157 -21.49 6.75 -6.84
CA HIS A 157 -22.29 6.01 -5.85
C HIS A 157 -22.13 4.48 -6.00
N ARG A 158 -21.92 3.78 -4.87
CA ARG A 158 -21.94 2.30 -4.78
C ARG A 158 -22.78 1.87 -3.60
N THR A 159 -23.81 1.11 -3.93
CA THR A 159 -24.77 0.59 -2.97
C THR A 159 -24.09 -0.32 -1.92
N ALA A 160 -24.58 -0.27 -0.69
CA ALA A 160 -24.12 -1.11 0.41
C ALA A 160 -24.19 -2.62 0.08
N GLU A 161 -25.19 -3.06 -0.70
CA GLU A 161 -25.41 -4.45 -1.10
C GLU A 161 -24.25 -4.99 -1.96
N TYR A 162 -23.79 -4.21 -2.95
CA TYR A 162 -22.64 -4.59 -3.76
C TYR A 162 -21.34 -4.63 -2.95
N THR A 163 -21.18 -3.72 -1.99
CA THR A 163 -20.02 -3.72 -1.09
C THR A 163 -20.04 -4.94 -0.16
N ALA A 164 -21.18 -5.21 0.49
CA ALA A 164 -21.37 -6.37 1.35
C ALA A 164 -21.17 -7.70 0.60
N PHE A 165 -21.72 -7.81 -0.61
CA PHE A 165 -21.55 -8.98 -1.46
C PHE A 165 -20.07 -9.21 -1.83
N ALA A 166 -19.35 -8.16 -2.22
CA ALA A 166 -17.94 -8.26 -2.57
C ALA A 166 -17.09 -8.73 -1.36
N VAL A 167 -17.38 -8.21 -0.17
CA VAL A 167 -16.71 -8.60 1.09
C VAL A 167 -17.01 -10.05 1.44
N ALA A 168 -18.28 -10.45 1.43
CA ALA A 168 -18.69 -11.82 1.73
C ALA A 168 -18.00 -12.83 0.80
N ARG A 169 -17.98 -12.54 -0.51
CA ARG A 169 -17.34 -13.38 -1.52
C ARG A 169 -15.82 -13.44 -1.33
N PHE A 170 -15.18 -12.34 -0.93
CA PHE A 170 -13.74 -12.32 -0.65
C PHE A 170 -13.36 -13.25 0.50
N PHE A 171 -14.09 -13.17 1.63
CA PHE A 171 -13.85 -14.04 2.79
C PHE A 171 -14.20 -15.50 2.50
N GLN A 172 -15.28 -15.76 1.76
CA GLN A 172 -15.63 -17.12 1.32
C GLN A 172 -14.50 -17.77 0.50
N MET A 173 -13.75 -16.98 -0.25
CA MET A 173 -12.60 -17.42 -1.05
C MET A 173 -11.26 -17.33 -0.30
N GLY A 174 -11.28 -17.47 1.03
CA GLY A 174 -10.08 -17.55 1.87
C GLY A 174 -9.38 -16.22 2.13
N GLY A 175 -10.05 -15.09 1.94
CA GLY A 175 -9.58 -13.79 2.38
C GLY A 175 -9.45 -13.73 3.91
N VAL A 176 -8.45 -13.02 4.43
CA VAL A 176 -8.21 -12.92 5.89
C VAL A 176 -8.20 -11.47 6.41
N LEU A 177 -8.10 -10.49 5.52
CA LEU A 177 -8.11 -9.08 5.88
C LEU A 177 -8.79 -8.29 4.77
N ASN A 178 -9.72 -7.42 5.16
CA ASN A 178 -10.39 -6.45 4.30
C ASN A 178 -10.34 -5.08 4.98
N THR A 179 -9.97 -4.05 4.24
CA THR A 179 -9.99 -2.65 4.70
C THR A 179 -10.84 -1.83 3.75
N TYR A 180 -11.84 -1.14 4.28
CA TYR A 180 -12.65 -0.18 3.52
C TYR A 180 -11.83 1.08 3.21
N TYR A 181 -11.73 1.40 1.93
CA TYR A 181 -11.19 2.65 1.43
C TYR A 181 -12.34 3.40 0.75
N MET A 182 -13.07 4.30 1.40
CA MET A 182 -12.83 4.85 2.74
C MET A 182 -13.85 4.30 3.74
N TYR A 183 -13.42 4.02 4.97
CA TYR A 183 -14.39 3.80 6.06
C TYR A 183 -15.01 5.12 6.54
N HIS A 184 -14.18 6.17 6.59
CA HIS A 184 -14.58 7.57 6.71
C HIS A 184 -13.68 8.37 5.78
N GLY A 185 -14.28 9.15 4.89
CA GLY A 185 -13.56 9.95 3.90
C GLY A 185 -13.19 11.36 4.39
N GLY A 186 -14.17 12.07 4.93
CA GLY A 186 -14.00 13.40 5.53
C GLY A 186 -13.83 14.54 4.52
N THR A 187 -13.15 15.61 4.94
CA THR A 187 -12.97 16.84 4.15
C THR A 187 -11.49 17.11 3.90
N LYS A 188 -11.13 17.47 2.68
CA LYS A 188 -9.79 17.97 2.36
C LYS A 188 -9.72 19.47 2.65
N LEU A 189 -9.01 19.84 3.71
CA LEU A 189 -8.94 21.22 4.21
C LEU A 189 -7.75 21.99 3.66
N GLY A 190 -7.96 23.28 3.37
CA GLY A 190 -6.92 24.18 2.90
C GLY A 190 -6.60 24.00 1.41
N CYS A 191 -5.34 24.23 1.03
CA CYS A 191 -4.90 24.20 -0.37
C CYS A 191 -3.72 23.27 -0.64
N THR A 192 -3.35 22.42 0.33
CA THR A 192 -2.24 21.46 0.24
C THR A 192 -2.69 20.01 0.42
N SER A 193 -3.99 19.78 0.59
CA SER A 193 -4.62 18.47 0.76
C SER A 193 -5.12 17.85 -0.53
N ASP A 194 -5.34 18.65 -1.57
CA ASP A 194 -6.08 18.24 -2.76
C ASP A 194 -5.19 17.60 -3.83
N GLY A 195 -5.70 16.51 -4.40
CA GLY A 195 -5.24 16.01 -5.69
C GLY A 195 -5.80 16.85 -6.83
N LEU A 196 -5.19 16.73 -8.00
CA LEU A 196 -5.58 17.50 -9.18
C LEU A 196 -7.07 17.34 -9.52
N TYR A 197 -7.82 18.46 -9.47
CA TYR A 197 -9.26 18.57 -9.73
C TYR A 197 -10.20 17.77 -8.83
N ILE A 198 -9.73 17.28 -7.68
CA ILE A 198 -10.59 16.61 -6.70
C ILE A 198 -11.39 17.68 -5.92
N THR A 199 -12.67 17.42 -5.65
CA THR A 199 -13.50 18.33 -4.85
C THR A 199 -13.02 18.42 -3.42
N THR A 200 -13.36 19.48 -2.69
CA THR A 200 -13.04 19.62 -1.25
C THR A 200 -13.60 18.46 -0.43
N SER A 201 -14.87 18.10 -0.66
CA SER A 201 -15.47 16.90 -0.07
C SER A 201 -14.68 15.65 -0.46
N TYR A 202 -14.39 14.81 0.52
CA TYR A 202 -13.80 13.48 0.34
C TYR A 202 -14.70 12.39 0.92
N ASP A 203 -16.01 12.64 0.98
CA ASP A 203 -17.05 11.75 1.53
C ASP A 203 -16.88 10.28 1.09
N TYR A 204 -16.68 10.05 -0.20
CA TYR A 204 -16.42 8.73 -0.79
C TYR A 204 -17.58 7.74 -0.63
N ASP A 205 -18.82 8.22 -0.38
CA ASP A 205 -19.99 7.39 -0.08
C ASP A 205 -19.63 6.33 0.98
N ALA A 206 -18.82 6.77 1.94
CA ALA A 206 -18.22 5.92 2.95
C ALA A 206 -19.28 5.52 3.99
N PRO A 207 -19.05 4.41 4.72
CA PRO A 207 -19.94 4.01 5.82
C PRO A 207 -20.18 5.11 6.87
N LEU A 208 -19.20 5.97 7.09
CA LEU A 208 -19.34 7.22 7.83
C LEU A 208 -19.17 8.38 6.85
N ASP A 209 -20.20 9.21 6.73
CA ASP A 209 -20.22 10.34 5.81
C ASP A 209 -19.13 11.39 6.13
N GLU A 210 -19.03 12.44 5.32
CA GLU A 210 -18.10 13.55 5.54
C GLU A 210 -18.16 14.15 6.96
N PHE A 211 -19.32 14.08 7.62
CA PHE A 211 -19.57 14.64 8.95
C PHE A 211 -19.59 13.60 10.07
N SER A 212 -19.24 12.35 9.76
CA SER A 212 -19.18 11.22 10.70
C SER A 212 -20.53 10.83 11.32
N ILE A 213 -21.62 10.99 10.56
CA ILE A 213 -22.98 10.59 10.95
C ILE A 213 -23.34 9.25 10.31
#